data_AF-A0A820PPZ7-F1
#
_entry.id   AF-A0A820PPZ7-F1
#
_cell.length_a   1.000
_cell.length_b   1.000
_cell.length_c   1.000
_cell.angle_alpha   90.00
_cell.angle_beta   90.00
_cell.angle_gamma   90.00
#
_symmetry.space_group_name_H-M   'P 1'
#
loop_
_entity.id
_entity.type
_entity.pdbx_description
1 polymer ?
#
loop_
_entity_poly.entity_id
_entity_poly.type
_entity_poly.pdbx_seq_one_letter_code
_entity_poly.pdbx_strand_id
1 'polypeptide(L)'
;MIIAIPIVIIEQSPCLFVYNHVKISTINIVTCTILNESFIRFNTSFDYLIVGNFFPYSIAFTFGLMAYRNMQELSYRTAPLVRPELDKQLPVMVLIQVICTVFSIFPSLVAYLILVYGSIQDLVIVARLRIAYVVMTCLYYSYFA
;
A
#
# COMPACT_ATOMS: atom_id res chain seq x y z
N MET A 1 8.99 6.86 -12.35
CA MET A 1 9.40 5.48 -12.03
C MET A 1 10.93 5.31 -11.91
N ILE A 2 11.74 5.82 -12.84
CA ILE A 2 13.21 5.59 -12.83
C ILE A 2 13.91 6.09 -11.55
N ILE A 3 13.46 7.20 -10.96
CA ILE A 3 14.04 7.76 -9.71
C ILE A 3 13.62 6.96 -8.46
N ALA A 4 12.48 6.25 -8.51
CA ALA A 4 11.97 5.52 -7.34
C ALA A 4 12.76 4.23 -7.06
N ILE A 5 13.29 3.58 -8.09
CA ILE A 5 14.04 2.33 -7.99
C ILE A 5 15.28 2.46 -7.08
N PRO A 6 16.18 3.44 -7.27
CA PRO A 6 17.35 3.57 -6.40
C PRO A 6 16.96 3.94 -4.96
N ILE A 7 15.88 4.69 -4.76
CA ILE A 7 15.39 5.04 -3.41
C ILE A 7 14.94 3.79 -2.66
N VAL A 8 14.17 2.91 -3.30
CA VAL A 8 13.71 1.64 -2.70
C VAL A 8 14.90 0.72 -2.40
N ILE A 9 15.91 0.66 -3.28
CA ILE A 9 17.11 -0.15 -3.04
C ILE A 9 17.88 0.35 -1.81
N ILE A 10 18.02 1.68 -1.67
CA ILE A 10 18.72 2.29 -0.53
C ILE A 10 17.92 2.06 0.76
N GLU A 11 16.60 2.26 0.72
CA GLU A 11 15.70 2.04 1.85
C GLU A 11 15.73 0.59 2.35
N GLN A 12 15.71 -0.40 1.45
CA GLN A 12 15.70 -1.82 1.82
C GLN A 12 17.09 -2.39 2.17
N SER A 13 18.16 -1.65 1.90
CA SER A 13 19.54 -2.11 2.18
C SER A 13 19.82 -2.50 3.64
N PRO A 14 19.28 -1.83 4.69
CA PRO A 14 19.53 -2.20 6.08
C PRO A 14 19.00 -3.60 6.42
N CYS A 15 17.94 -4.07 5.74
CA CYS A 15 17.38 -5.40 5.95
C CYS A 15 18.43 -6.49 5.69
N LEU A 16 19.37 -6.30 4.76
CA LEU A 16 20.42 -7.29 4.49
C LEU A 16 21.36 -7.52 5.67
N PHE A 17 21.55 -6.52 6.53
CA PHE A 17 22.50 -6.59 7.65
C PHE A 17 21.85 -6.97 8.99
N VAL A 18 20.56 -6.69 9.17
CA VAL A 18 19.88 -6.89 10.46
C VAL A 18 19.19 -8.25 10.55
N TYR A 19 18.86 -8.88 9.43
CA TYR A 19 18.27 -10.22 9.42
C TYR A 19 19.28 -11.28 9.86
N ASN A 20 18.89 -12.09 10.84
CA ASN A 20 19.71 -13.17 11.38
C ASN A 20 18.99 -14.52 11.25
N HIS A 21 19.77 -15.56 11.00
CA HIS A 21 19.27 -16.94 11.04
C HIS A 21 19.17 -17.40 12.50
N VAL A 22 17.95 -17.61 12.97
CA VAL A 22 17.67 -18.11 14.32
C VAL A 22 17.15 -19.53 14.22
N LYS A 23 17.76 -20.45 14.98
CA LYS A 23 17.30 -21.83 15.08
C LYS A 23 16.27 -21.93 16.20
N ILE A 24 15.03 -22.31 15.86
CA ILE A 24 13.98 -22.55 16.83
C ILE A 24 14.20 -23.93 17.44
N SER A 25 14.63 -23.98 18.70
CA SER A 25 15.01 -25.20 19.41
C SER A 25 13.87 -26.22 19.54
N THR A 26 12.62 -25.78 19.56
CA THR A 26 11.45 -26.65 19.72
C THR A 26 11.06 -27.40 18.45
N ILE A 27 11.44 -26.90 17.26
CA ILE A 27 10.97 -27.44 15.96
C ILE A 27 12.15 -27.81 15.05
N ASN A 28 13.40 -27.52 15.45
CA ASN A 28 14.60 -27.68 14.61
C ASN A 28 14.53 -26.95 13.26
N ILE A 29 13.71 -25.89 13.15
CA ILE A 29 13.58 -25.07 11.95
C ILE A 29 14.48 -23.83 12.11
N VAL A 30 15.18 -23.48 11.03
CA VAL A 30 15.95 -22.23 10.94
C VAL A 30 15.06 -21.19 10.27
N THR A 31 14.79 -20.09 10.96
CA THR A 31 13.98 -18.98 10.44
C THR A 31 14.81 -17.69 10.36
N CYS A 32 14.62 -16.90 9.31
CA CYS A 32 15.19 -15.56 9.23
C CYS A 32 14.31 -14.59 10.00
N THR A 33 14.85 -14.00 11.06
CA THR A 33 14.14 -12.98 11.83
C THR A 33 15.07 -11.84 12.21
N ILE A 34 14.47 -10.68 12.45
CA ILE A 34 15.13 -9.54 13.03
C ILE A 34 15.15 -9.76 14.55
N LEU A 35 16.32 -9.55 15.17
CA LEU A 35 16.49 -9.66 16.62
C LEU A 35 16.50 -8.30 17.32
N ASN A 36 16.81 -7.23 16.58
CA ASN A 36 16.91 -5.89 17.12
C ASN A 36 15.51 -5.25 17.22
N GLU A 37 14.99 -5.13 18.45
CA GLU A 37 13.67 -4.55 18.72
C GLU A 37 13.50 -3.12 18.18
N SER A 38 14.55 -2.30 18.24
CA SER A 38 14.52 -0.92 17.73
C SER A 38 14.32 -0.91 16.22
N PHE A 39 14.99 -1.81 15.51
CA PHE A 39 14.83 -1.95 14.06
C PHE A 39 13.45 -2.53 13.71
N ILE A 40 12.93 -3.49 14.49
CA ILE A 40 11.56 -3.99 14.31
C ILE A 40 10.57 -2.83 14.40
N ARG A 41 10.62 -2.00 15.45
CA ARG A 41 9.69 -0.88 15.64
C ARG A 41 9.80 0.16 14.52
N PHE A 42 11.03 0.46 14.08
CA PHE A 42 11.25 1.35 12.94
C PHE A 42 10.63 0.78 11.66
N ASN A 43 10.95 -0.48 11.34
CA ASN A 43 10.48 -1.14 10.13
C ASN A 43 8.94 -1.29 10.12
N THR A 44 8.34 -1.64 11.26
CA THR A 44 6.90 -1.86 11.33
C THR A 44 6.10 -0.57 11.35
N SER A 45 6.60 0.49 12.00
CA SER A 45 5.84 1.71 12.26
C SER A 45 6.13 2.83 11.27
N PHE A 46 7.37 2.94 10.81
CA PHE A 46 7.80 4.00 9.90
C PHE A 46 7.90 3.49 8.47
N ASP A 47 8.75 2.49 8.24
CA ASP A 47 9.06 1.98 6.89
C ASP A 47 7.80 1.44 6.21
N TYR A 48 7.17 0.43 6.81
CA TYR A 48 5.99 -0.22 6.24
C TYR A 48 4.79 0.73 6.10
N LEU A 49 4.45 1.50 7.14
CA LEU A 49 3.23 2.33 7.14
C LEU A 49 3.40 3.61 6.33
N ILE A 50 4.51 4.32 6.51
CA ILE A 50 4.69 5.65 5.93
C ILE A 50 5.30 5.52 4.55
N VAL A 51 6.46 4.86 4.43
CA VAL A 51 7.21 4.82 3.18
C VAL A 51 6.59 3.82 2.20
N GLY A 52 6.25 2.62 2.66
CA GLY A 52 5.68 1.56 1.83
C GLY A 52 4.23 1.79 1.41
N ASN A 53 3.43 2.50 2.22
CA ASN A 53 2.00 2.68 1.96
C ASN A 53 1.61 4.17 1.82
N PHE A 54 1.65 4.96 2.90
CA PHE A 54 1.08 6.30 2.88
C PHE A 54 1.68 7.23 1.81
N PHE A 55 3.00 7.22 1.67
CA PHE A 55 3.72 8.07 0.72
C PHE A 55 3.40 7.78 -0.75
N PRO A 56 3.54 6.54 -1.27
CA PRO A 56 3.24 6.25 -2.67
C PRO A 56 1.76 6.51 -3.01
N TYR A 57 0.83 6.21 -2.12
CA TYR A 57 -0.59 6.44 -2.37
C TYR A 57 -0.99 7.92 -2.33
N SER A 58 -0.41 8.71 -1.42
CA SER A 58 -0.64 10.17 -1.40
C SER A 58 -0.09 10.86 -2.66
N ILE A 59 1.08 10.42 -3.13
CA ILE A 59 1.64 10.86 -4.42
C ILE A 59 0.72 10.45 -5.57
N ALA A 60 0.34 9.18 -5.67
CA ALA A 60 -0.55 8.70 -6.73
C ALA A 60 -1.89 9.46 -6.75
N PHE A 61 -2.46 9.73 -5.57
CA PHE A 61 -3.70 10.48 -5.42
C PHE A 61 -3.55 11.94 -5.86
N THR A 62 -2.50 12.63 -5.44
CA THR A 62 -2.25 14.03 -5.85
C THR A 62 -2.00 14.14 -7.35
N PHE A 63 -1.20 13.25 -7.94
CA PHE A 63 -0.98 13.23 -9.39
C PHE A 63 -2.26 12.88 -10.16
N GLY A 64 -3.05 11.92 -9.68
CA GLY A 64 -4.36 11.59 -10.27
C GLY A 64 -5.32 12.78 -10.25
N LEU A 65 -5.38 13.51 -9.13
CA LEU A 65 -6.22 14.70 -8.99
C LEU A 65 -5.74 15.85 -9.90
N MET A 66 -4.43 16.11 -9.96
CA MET A 66 -3.87 17.13 -10.86
C MET A 66 -4.15 16.81 -12.32
N ALA A 67 -3.99 15.55 -12.73
CA ALA A 67 -4.31 15.09 -14.09
C ALA A 67 -5.80 15.30 -14.41
N TYR A 68 -6.69 14.99 -13.45
CA TYR A 68 -8.12 15.21 -13.61
C TYR A 68 -8.47 16.69 -13.78
N ARG A 69 -7.89 17.58 -12.95
CA ARG A 69 -8.14 19.03 -13.04
C ARG A 69 -7.62 19.61 -14.36
N ASN A 70 -6.41 19.24 -14.77
CA ASN A 70 -5.84 19.71 -16.04
C ASN A 70 -6.73 19.32 -17.24
N MET A 71 -7.30 18.11 -17.24
CA MET A 71 -8.21 17.65 -18.30
C MET A 71 -9.52 18.43 -18.35
N GLN A 72 -10.08 18.80 -17.19
CA GLN A 72 -11.28 19.65 -17.13
C GLN A 72 -11.02 21.05 -17.71
N GLU A 73 -9.85 21.64 -17.44
CA GLU A 73 -9.48 22.96 -17.95
C GLU A 73 -9.21 22.95 -19.46
N LEU A 74 -8.60 21.89 -20.01
CA LEU A 74 -8.38 21.71 -21.45
C LEU A 74 -9.69 21.60 -22.25
N SER A 75 -10.69 20.92 -21.69
CA SER A 75 -12.03 20.80 -22.30
C SER A 75 -12.75 22.14 -22.46
N TYR A 76 -12.40 23.15 -21.68
CA TYR A 76 -13.09 24.44 -21.71
C TYR A 76 -12.52 25.38 -22.79
N ARG A 77 -11.33 25.10 -23.35
CA ARG A 77 -10.56 26.05 -24.16
C ARG A 77 -10.37 25.70 -25.64
N THR A 78 -10.83 24.56 -26.15
CA THR A 78 -10.54 24.16 -27.54
C THR A 78 -11.78 23.84 -28.40
N ALA A 79 -11.73 24.39 -29.62
CA ALA A 79 -12.73 24.35 -30.69
C ALA A 79 -13.05 22.91 -31.17
N PRO A 80 -14.14 22.69 -31.94
CA PRO A 80 -14.75 21.38 -32.11
C PRO A 80 -13.91 20.49 -33.02
N LEU A 81 -13.16 19.58 -32.43
CA LEU A 81 -12.46 18.51 -33.13
C LEU A 81 -12.92 17.18 -32.52
N VAL A 82 -13.85 16.55 -33.23
CA VAL A 82 -14.44 15.17 -33.30
C VAL A 82 -13.80 14.00 -32.49
N ARG A 83 -12.95 14.21 -31.47
CA ARG A 83 -12.32 13.18 -30.62
C ARG A 83 -12.27 13.44 -29.08
N PRO A 84 -13.03 14.36 -28.46
CA PRO A 84 -12.79 14.73 -27.05
C PRO A 84 -13.23 13.67 -26.02
N GLU A 85 -14.11 12.72 -26.36
CA GLU A 85 -14.62 11.75 -25.39
C GLU A 85 -13.61 10.66 -25.02
N LEU A 86 -12.80 10.19 -25.97
CA LEU A 86 -11.81 9.14 -25.70
C LEU A 86 -10.66 9.65 -24.82
N ASP A 87 -10.21 10.90 -25.04
CA ASP A 87 -9.15 11.53 -24.25
C ASP A 87 -9.62 11.91 -22.83
N LYS A 88 -10.92 12.18 -22.64
CA LYS A 88 -11.53 12.37 -21.31
C LYS A 88 -11.69 11.08 -20.53
N GLN A 89 -11.78 9.93 -21.20
CA GLN A 89 -12.02 8.65 -20.55
C GLN A 89 -10.78 8.14 -19.79
N LEU A 90 -9.58 8.35 -20.35
CA LEU A 90 -8.31 7.93 -19.75
C LEU A 90 -8.04 8.51 -18.33
N PRO A 91 -8.10 9.83 -18.08
CA PRO A 91 -7.85 10.37 -16.74
C PRO A 91 -8.92 9.98 -15.73
N VAL A 92 -10.17 9.82 -16.15
CA VAL A 92 -11.27 9.36 -15.30
C VAL A 92 -11.01 7.91 -14.87
N MET A 93 -10.59 7.07 -15.82
CA MET A 93 -10.18 5.70 -15.54
C MET A 93 -9.02 5.64 -14.55
N VAL A 94 -7.98 6.48 -14.73
CA VAL A 94 -6.84 6.54 -13.81
C VAL A 94 -7.25 7.03 -12.41
N LEU A 95 -8.12 8.04 -12.31
CA LEU A 95 -8.59 8.54 -11.02
C LEU A 95 -9.40 7.47 -10.26
N ILE A 96 -10.31 6.78 -10.96
CA ILE A 96 -11.08 5.66 -10.39
C ILE A 96 -10.12 4.56 -9.93
N GLN A 97 -9.13 4.21 -10.75
CA GLN A 97 -8.15 3.20 -10.39
C GLN A 97 -7.38 3.57 -9.12
N VAL A 98 -6.93 4.83 -8.99
CA VAL A 98 -6.23 5.29 -7.78
C VAL A 98 -7.15 5.25 -6.56
N ILE A 99 -8.40 5.68 -6.68
CA ILE A 99 -9.39 5.64 -5.59
C ILE A 99 -9.62 4.19 -5.14
N CYS A 100 -9.93 3.28 -6.07
CA CYS A 100 -10.17 1.88 -5.75
C CYS A 100 -8.92 1.20 -5.16
N THR A 101 -7.73 1.57 -5.63
CA THR A 101 -6.45 1.07 -5.08
C THR A 101 -6.28 1.50 -3.62
N VAL A 102 -6.53 2.78 -3.30
CA VAL A 102 -6.47 3.31 -1.93
C VAL A 102 -7.45 2.57 -1.02
N PHE A 103 -8.70 2.39 -1.46
CA PHE A 103 -9.71 1.67 -0.69
C PHE A 103 -9.38 0.19 -0.49
N SER A 104 -8.77 -0.47 -1.49
CA SER A 104 -8.41 -1.89 -1.39
C SER A 104 -7.25 -2.15 -0.42
N ILE A 105 -6.41 -1.16 -0.17
CA ILE A 105 -5.22 -1.27 0.68
C ILE A 105 -5.51 -0.85 2.12
N PHE A 106 -6.51 0.00 2.33
CA PHE A 106 -6.88 0.41 3.68
C PHE A 106 -7.14 -0.78 4.65
N PRO A 107 -7.89 -1.84 4.27
CA PRO A 107 -8.09 -2.99 5.16
C PRO A 107 -6.82 -3.80 5.43
N SER A 108 -5.89 -3.88 4.47
CA SER A 108 -4.64 -4.60 4.68
C SER A 108 -3.75 -3.87 5.69
N LEU A 109 -3.74 -2.53 5.64
CA LEU A 109 -3.05 -1.70 6.64
C LEU A 109 -3.69 -1.84 8.03
N VAL A 110 -5.01 -1.87 8.12
CA VAL A 110 -5.73 -2.12 9.39
C VAL A 110 -5.42 -3.52 9.94
N ALA A 111 -5.48 -4.56 9.11
CA ALA A 111 -5.14 -5.93 9.51
C ALA A 111 -3.69 -6.03 10.01
N TYR A 112 -2.77 -5.36 9.33
CA TYR A 112 -1.37 -5.30 9.73
C TYR A 112 -1.19 -4.62 11.10
N LEU A 113 -1.84 -3.47 11.34
CA LEU A 113 -1.79 -2.80 12.64
C LEU A 113 -2.36 -3.68 13.76
N ILE A 114 -3.46 -4.38 13.51
CA ILE A 114 -4.04 -5.33 14.47
C ILE A 114 -3.05 -6.46 14.77
N LEU A 115 -2.32 -6.96 13.77
CA LEU A 115 -1.33 -8.03 13.96
C LEU A 115 -0.12 -7.55 14.77
N VAL A 116 0.38 -6.35 14.49
CA VAL A 116 1.60 -5.81 15.13
C VAL A 116 1.34 -5.40 16.58
N TYR A 117 0.21 -4.76 16.86
CA TYR A 117 -0.11 -4.23 18.19
C TYR A 117 -1.06 -5.11 19.01
N GLY A 118 -1.69 -6.09 18.37
CA GLY A 118 -2.65 -6.97 19.02
C GLY A 118 -2.00 -8.22 19.61
N SER A 119 -2.44 -8.61 20.81
CA SER A 119 -2.12 -9.92 21.36
C SER A 119 -2.96 -11.00 20.68
N ILE A 120 -2.31 -11.95 20.02
CA ILE A 120 -2.97 -13.06 19.32
C ILE A 120 -3.71 -14.01 20.30
N GLN A 121 -3.41 -13.89 21.61
CA GLN A 121 -4.11 -14.64 22.66
C GLN A 121 -5.54 -14.11 22.92
N ASP A 122 -5.85 -12.89 22.51
CA ASP A 122 -7.16 -12.29 22.71
C ASP A 122 -8.14 -12.70 21.59
N LEU A 123 -9.19 -13.42 21.95
CA LEU A 123 -10.26 -13.86 21.03
C LEU A 123 -10.90 -12.69 20.26
N VAL A 124 -10.99 -11.52 20.87
CA VAL A 124 -11.53 -10.30 20.26
C VAL A 124 -10.64 -9.80 19.12
N ILE A 125 -9.32 -9.88 19.29
CA ILE A 125 -8.34 -9.42 18.29
C ILE A 125 -8.36 -10.35 17.09
N VAL A 126 -8.44 -11.67 17.32
CA VAL A 126 -8.61 -12.67 16.26
C VAL A 126 -9.88 -12.42 15.46
N ALA A 127 -11.00 -12.09 16.12
CA ALA A 127 -12.25 -11.76 15.44
C ALA A 127 -12.13 -10.49 14.57
N ARG A 128 -11.50 -9.42 15.09
CA ARG A 128 -11.24 -8.19 14.32
C ARG A 128 -10.36 -8.45 13.10
N LEU A 129 -9.32 -9.25 13.26
CA LEU A 129 -8.42 -9.62 12.17
C LEU A 129 -9.17 -10.39 11.07
N ARG A 130 -10.03 -11.35 11.44
CA ARG A 130 -10.87 -12.09 10.47
C ARG A 130 -11.79 -11.16 9.68
N ILE A 131 -12.45 -10.21 10.34
CA ILE A 131 -13.32 -9.25 9.67
C ILE A 131 -12.50 -8.39 8.69
N ALA A 132 -11.32 -7.91 9.11
CA ALA A 132 -10.45 -7.13 8.25
C ALA A 132 -10.04 -7.92 6.99
N TYR A 133 -9.71 -9.21 7.12
CA TYR A 133 -9.43 -10.08 5.98
C TYR A 133 -10.62 -10.27 5.05
N VAL A 134 -11.82 -10.50 5.57
CA VAL A 134 -13.03 -10.65 4.74
C VAL A 134 -13.30 -9.38 3.95
N VAL A 135 -13.23 -8.21 4.60
CA VAL A 135 -13.39 -6.91 3.93
C VAL A 135 -12.32 -6.71 2.86
N MET A 136 -11.06 -7.03 3.17
CA MET A 136 -9.95 -6.96 2.21
C MET A 136 -10.23 -7.82 0.98
N THR A 137 -10.65 -9.07 1.17
CA THR A 137 -10.97 -9.99 0.08
C THR A 137 -12.15 -9.50 -0.76
N CYS A 138 -13.21 -8.98 -0.13
CA CYS A 138 -14.35 -8.40 -0.84
C CYS A 138 -13.93 -7.19 -1.69
N LEU A 139 -13.14 -6.26 -1.13
CA LEU A 139 -12.66 -5.10 -1.87
C LEU A 139 -11.72 -5.51 -3.00
N TYR A 140 -10.82 -6.46 -2.75
CA TYR A 140 -9.93 -7.00 -3.78
C TYR A 140 -10.71 -7.59 -4.95
N TYR A 141 -11.72 -8.44 -4.70
CA TYR A 141 -12.56 -8.97 -5.78
C TYR A 141 -13.39 -7.88 -6.48
N SER A 142 -13.87 -6.87 -5.75
CA SER A 142 -14.58 -5.74 -6.37
C SER A 142 -13.69 -4.87 -7.27
N TYR A 143 -12.38 -4.86 -7.04
CA TYR A 143 -11.41 -4.14 -7.88
C TYR A 143 -11.17 -4.84 -9.23
N PHE A 144 -11.35 -6.17 -9.30
CA PHE A 144 -11.15 -6.97 -10.51
C PHE A 144 -12.42 -7.35 -11.27
N ALA A 145 -13.60 -7.10 -10.68
CA ALA A 145 -14.91 -7.37 -11.28
C ALA A 145 -15.35 -6.23 -12.21
#